data_AF-A0A6L8A5V6-F1
#
_entry.id   AF-A0A6L8A5V6-F1
#
_cell.length_a   1.000
_cell.length_b   1.000
_cell.length_c   1.000
_cell.angle_alpha   90.00
_cell.angle_beta   90.00
_cell.angle_gamma   90.00
#
_symmetry.space_group_name_H-M   'P 1'
#
loop_
_entity.id
_entity.type
_entity.pdbx_description
1 polymer ?
#
loop_
_entity_poly.entity_id
_entity_poly.type
_entity_poly.pdbx_seq_one_letter_code
_entity_poly.pdbx_strand_id
1 'polypeptide(L)'
;LFCDATRVGVGISQWDGRGSLQAGGKLHWRGDSDAQITKGLLALLIEGTEGLEPAVLVAMSPAFIKETGLQASLTPSRANGFLNIFKTMQAQAKLLAAAA
;
A
#
# COMPACT_ATOMS: atom_id res chain seq x y z
N LEU A 1 12.06 15.52 -2.00
CA LEU A 1 11.32 16.35 -1.01
C LEU A 1 9.85 15.92 -1.05
N PHE A 2 9.48 15.01 -0.16
CA PHE A 2 8.13 14.47 -0.01
C PHE A 2 7.41 15.28 1.06
N CYS A 3 6.90 16.47 0.72
CA CYS A 3 6.40 17.42 1.71
C CYS A 3 5.00 17.07 2.26
N ASP A 4 4.37 16.00 1.77
CA ASP A 4 2.94 15.71 2.01
C ASP A 4 2.62 14.19 1.96
N ALA A 5 3.55 13.36 2.42
CA ALA A 5 3.44 11.90 2.42
C ALA A 5 2.84 11.38 3.74
N THR A 6 1.98 10.36 3.66
CA THR A 6 1.48 9.68 4.86
C THR A 6 2.55 8.75 5.39
N ARG A 7 2.96 8.94 6.64
CA ARG A 7 3.99 8.12 7.31
C ARG A 7 3.33 7.06 8.18
N VAL A 8 3.67 5.79 7.99
CA VAL A 8 3.12 4.69 8.79
C VAL A 8 4.23 3.76 9.24
N GLY A 9 4.13 3.30 10.49
CA GLY A 9 5.03 2.31 11.07
C GLY A 9 4.76 0.90 10.53
N VAL A 10 5.82 0.22 10.10
CA VAL A 10 5.81 -1.12 9.50
C VAL A 10 6.80 -1.98 10.29
N GLY A 11 6.37 -2.51 11.44
CA GLY A 11 7.28 -3.16 12.38
C GLY A 11 8.28 -2.15 12.97
N ILE A 12 9.58 -2.33 12.76
CA ILE A 12 10.65 -1.37 13.14
C ILE A 12 10.98 -0.35 12.04
N SER A 13 10.48 -0.57 10.82
CA SER A 13 10.73 0.26 9.64
C SER A 13 9.60 1.27 9.41
N GLN A 14 9.89 2.34 8.69
CA GLN A 14 8.91 3.37 8.35
C GLN A 14 8.76 3.43 6.83
N TRP A 15 7.53 3.60 6.36
CA TRP A 15 7.27 3.88 4.95
C TRP A 15 6.59 5.23 4.79
N ASP A 16 6.86 5.87 3.67
CA ASP A 16 6.20 7.08 3.23
C ASP A 16 5.60 6.85 1.84
N GLY A 17 4.36 7.31 1.65
CA GLY A 17 3.78 7.28 0.33
C GLY A 17 2.40 7.92 0.26
N ARG A 18 1.94 8.10 -0.98
CA ARG A 18 0.71 8.79 -1.34
C ARG A 18 0.09 8.15 -2.58
N GLY A 19 -1.23 7.98 -2.52
CA GLY A 19 -2.08 7.74 -3.67
C GLY A 19 -2.60 9.04 -4.27
N SER A 20 -2.81 9.04 -5.58
CA SER A 20 -3.44 10.13 -6.34
C SER A 20 -4.31 9.55 -7.44
N LEU A 21 -5.19 10.35 -8.04
CA LEU A 21 -5.97 9.96 -9.20
C LEU A 21 -5.34 10.51 -10.47
N GLN A 22 -5.16 9.65 -11.47
CA GLN A 22 -4.79 10.04 -12.83
C GLN A 22 -6.02 10.47 -13.64
N ALA A 23 -5.77 11.02 -14.84
CA ALA A 23 -6.82 11.26 -15.84
C ALA A 23 -7.59 9.95 -16.10
N GLY A 24 -8.89 9.96 -15.86
CA GLY A 24 -9.74 8.75 -15.93
C GLY A 24 -10.05 8.09 -14.58
N GLY A 25 -9.70 8.73 -13.45
CA GLY A 25 -10.13 8.29 -12.12
C GLY A 25 -9.42 7.02 -11.60
N LYS A 26 -8.26 6.68 -12.20
CA LYS A 26 -7.46 5.52 -11.81
C LYS A 26 -6.41 5.89 -10.76
N LEU A 27 -6.15 4.99 -9.83
CA LEU A 27 -5.18 5.16 -8.76
C LEU A 27 -3.74 5.17 -9.31
N HIS A 28 -2.92 6.07 -8.78
CA HIS A 28 -1.48 6.12 -8.99
C HIS A 28 -0.75 6.27 -7.66
N TRP A 29 0.29 5.47 -7.47
CA TRP A 29 1.02 5.41 -6.20
C TRP A 29 2.46 5.91 -6.32
N ARG A 30 2.91 6.58 -5.26
CA ARG A 30 4.33 6.85 -5.01
C ARG A 30 4.64 6.56 -3.56
N GLY A 31 5.73 5.87 -3.29
CA GLY A 31 6.20 5.67 -1.93
C GLY A 31 7.59 5.04 -1.87
N ASP A 32 8.19 5.09 -0.69
CA ASP A 32 9.46 4.46 -0.37
C ASP A 32 9.47 3.92 1.08
N SER A 33 10.48 3.13 1.41
CA SER A 33 10.73 2.66 2.78
C SER A 33 12.23 2.56 3.07
N ASP A 34 12.59 2.81 4.33
CA ASP A 34 13.96 2.73 4.86
C ASP A 34 14.52 1.28 4.91
N ALA A 35 13.66 0.26 4.92
CA ALA A 35 14.05 -1.14 4.95
C ALA A 35 13.86 -1.84 3.60
N GLN A 36 14.89 -2.53 3.10
CA GLN A 36 14.89 -3.20 1.78
C GLN A 36 13.75 -4.21 1.59
N ILE A 37 13.47 -5.05 2.60
CA ILE A 37 12.36 -6.02 2.52
C ILE A 37 11.01 -5.30 2.47
N THR A 38 10.84 -4.26 3.31
CA THR A 38 9.62 -3.45 3.32
C THR A 38 9.42 -2.72 2.00
N LYS A 39 10.50 -2.22 1.39
CA LYS A 39 10.50 -1.59 0.07
C LYS A 39 10.05 -2.57 -1.02
N GLY A 40 10.55 -3.81 -1.00
CA GLY A 40 10.10 -4.84 -1.93
C GLY A 40 8.61 -5.17 -1.78
N LEU A 41 8.14 -5.30 -0.54
CA LEU A 41 6.72 -5.53 -0.24
C LEU A 41 5.84 -4.35 -0.67
N LEU A 42 6.28 -3.11 -0.41
CA LEU A 42 5.59 -1.91 -0.88
C LEU A 42 5.51 -1.88 -2.41
N ALA A 43 6.61 -2.20 -3.11
CA ALA A 43 6.62 -2.26 -4.57
C ALA A 43 5.60 -3.25 -5.14
N LEU A 44 5.44 -4.43 -4.51
CA LEU A 44 4.42 -5.41 -4.91
C LEU A 44 2.98 -4.86 -4.77
N LEU A 45 2.70 -4.11 -3.69
CA LEU A 45 1.39 -3.48 -3.53
C LEU A 45 1.18 -2.34 -4.52
N ILE A 46 2.20 -1.54 -4.77
CA ILE A 46 2.15 -0.46 -5.77
C ILE A 46 1.82 -1.07 -7.13
N GLU A 47 2.61 -2.03 -7.61
CA GLU A 47 2.38 -2.67 -8.91
C GLU A 47 1.00 -3.37 -8.99
N GLY A 48 0.59 -4.07 -7.93
CA GLY A 48 -0.69 -4.79 -7.92
C GLY A 48 -1.93 -3.90 -7.82
N THR A 49 -1.78 -2.63 -7.43
CA THR A 49 -2.91 -1.70 -7.22
C THR A 49 -2.85 -0.45 -8.09
N GLU A 50 -1.79 -0.30 -8.87
CA GLU A 50 -1.65 0.75 -9.87
C GLU A 50 -2.74 0.64 -10.94
N GLY A 51 -3.32 1.76 -11.34
CA GLY A 51 -4.34 1.81 -12.39
C GLY A 51 -5.72 1.29 -11.98
N LEU A 52 -5.90 0.84 -10.73
CA LEU A 52 -7.20 0.40 -10.24
C LEU A 52 -8.14 1.57 -9.99
N GLU A 53 -9.45 1.30 -10.02
CA GLU A 53 -10.42 2.25 -9.49
C GLU A 53 -10.37 2.24 -7.96
N PRO A 54 -10.56 3.39 -7.30
CA PRO A 54 -10.57 3.48 -5.84
C PRO A 54 -11.52 2.49 -5.18
N ALA A 55 -12.73 2.32 -5.73
CA ALA A 55 -13.73 1.39 -5.23
C ALA A 55 -13.26 -0.08 -5.28
N VAL A 56 -12.51 -0.46 -6.31
CA VAL A 56 -11.97 -1.82 -6.45
C VAL A 56 -10.97 -2.09 -5.33
N LEU A 57 -10.00 -1.20 -5.11
CA LEU A 57 -9.00 -1.37 -4.05
C LEU A 57 -9.65 -1.40 -2.65
N VAL A 58 -10.65 -0.57 -2.40
CA VAL A 58 -11.39 -0.57 -1.13
C VAL A 58 -12.15 -1.88 -0.90
N ALA A 59 -12.66 -2.51 -1.96
CA ALA A 59 -13.36 -3.79 -1.88
C ALA A 59 -12.42 -5.01 -1.82
N MET A 60 -11.13 -4.85 -2.12
CA MET A 60 -10.18 -5.97 -2.09
C MET A 60 -10.01 -6.54 -0.67
N SER A 61 -10.19 -7.85 -0.56
CA SER A 61 -9.92 -8.58 0.67
C SER A 61 -8.40 -8.74 0.88
N PRO A 62 -7.86 -8.59 2.10
CA PRO A 62 -6.46 -8.90 2.39
C PRO A 62 -6.13 -10.40 2.29
N ALA A 63 -7.07 -11.25 1.90
CA ALA A 63 -6.84 -12.68 1.70
C ALA A 63 -5.74 -12.98 0.67
N PHE A 64 -5.60 -12.17 -0.39
CA PHE A 64 -4.55 -12.36 -1.40
C PHE A 64 -3.14 -12.33 -0.79
N ILE A 65 -2.94 -11.58 0.30
CA ILE A 65 -1.67 -11.52 1.01
C ILE A 65 -1.28 -12.92 1.53
N LYS A 66 -2.25 -13.70 2.01
CA LYS A 66 -2.01 -15.10 2.42
C LYS A 66 -1.73 -15.98 1.21
N GLU A 67 -2.47 -15.78 0.12
CA GLU A 67 -2.34 -16.55 -1.12
C GLU A 67 -0.99 -16.34 -1.82
N THR A 68 -0.34 -15.18 -1.64
CA THR A 68 1.02 -14.94 -2.15
C THR A 68 2.06 -15.90 -1.56
N GLY A 69 1.77 -16.58 -0.44
CA GLY A 69 2.72 -17.43 0.27
C GLY A 69 3.84 -16.66 0.99
N LEU A 70 3.94 -15.34 0.80
CA LEU A 70 5.00 -14.50 1.38
C LEU A 70 5.04 -14.57 2.91
N GLN A 71 3.90 -14.81 3.55
CA GLN A 71 3.82 -14.94 5.02
C GLN A 71 4.71 -16.07 5.56
N ALA A 72 4.95 -17.14 4.81
CA ALA A 72 5.79 -18.25 5.24
C ALA A 72 7.29 -17.89 5.29
N SER A 73 7.72 -16.87 4.53
CA SER A 73 9.10 -16.41 4.45
C SER A 73 9.36 -15.13 5.26
N LEU A 74 8.32 -14.52 5.82
CA LEU A 74 8.39 -13.29 6.58
C LEU A 74 8.28 -13.56 8.08
N THR A 75 9.01 -12.78 8.88
CA THR A 75 8.76 -12.76 10.33
C THR A 75 7.37 -12.16 10.60
N PRO A 76 6.71 -12.50 11.72
CA PRO A 76 5.38 -11.98 12.05
C PRO A 76 5.29 -10.45 11.99
N SER A 77 6.33 -9.74 12.43
CA SER A 77 6.42 -8.28 12.37
C SER A 77 6.35 -7.74 10.92
N ARG A 78 7.03 -8.40 9.97
CA ARG A 78 7.05 -7.99 8.56
C ARG A 78 5.73 -8.29 7.85
N ALA A 79 5.12 -9.44 8.13
CA ALA A 79 3.80 -9.78 7.59
C ALA A 79 2.72 -8.80 8.09
N ASN A 80 2.76 -8.43 9.37
CA ASN A 80 1.87 -7.41 9.92
C ASN A 80 2.12 -6.04 9.29
N GLY A 81 3.39 -5.69 9.08
CA GLY A 81 3.78 -4.49 8.38
C GLY A 81 3.19 -4.40 6.98
N PHE A 82 3.29 -5.48 6.20
CA PHE A 82 2.71 -5.56 4.86
C PHE A 82 1.19 -5.33 4.86
N LEU A 83 0.48 -5.97 5.80
CA LEU A 83 -0.95 -5.78 5.97
C LEU A 83 -1.30 -4.33 6.33
N ASN A 84 -0.50 -3.67 7.17
CA ASN A 84 -0.72 -2.29 7.56
C ASN A 84 -0.55 -1.33 6.37
N ILE A 85 0.48 -1.52 5.54
CA ILE A 85 0.67 -0.74 4.31
C ILE A 85 -0.57 -0.88 3.41
N PHE A 86 -1.01 -2.11 3.17
CA PHE A 86 -2.20 -2.38 2.35
C PHE A 86 -3.45 -1.66 2.89
N LYS A 87 -3.72 -1.76 4.20
CA LYS A 87 -4.83 -1.05 4.84
C LYS A 87 -4.73 0.47 4.72
N THR A 88 -3.51 1.02 4.82
CA THR A 88 -3.29 2.45 4.61
C THR A 88 -3.60 2.85 3.17
N MET A 89 -3.20 2.05 2.18
CA MET A 89 -3.54 2.30 0.77
C MET A 89 -5.07 2.25 0.56
N GLN A 90 -5.77 1.29 1.16
CA GLN A 90 -7.24 1.25 1.13
C GLN A 90 -7.88 2.50 1.74
N ALA A 91 -7.36 2.98 2.88
CA ALA A 91 -7.85 4.20 3.51
C ALA A 91 -7.65 5.44 2.62
N GLN A 92 -6.48 5.57 1.97
CA GLN A 92 -6.22 6.65 1.02
C GLN A 92 -7.14 6.56 -0.19
N ALA A 93 -7.32 5.36 -0.77
CA ALA A 93 -8.23 5.15 -1.88
C ALA A 93 -9.68 5.52 -1.52
N LYS A 94 -10.15 5.18 -0.31
CA LYS A 94 -11.48 5.58 0.16
C LYS A 94 -11.64 7.11 0.20
N LEU A 95 -10.62 7.83 0.66
CA LEU A 95 -10.64 9.30 0.69
C LEU A 95 -10.63 9.88 -0.73
N LEU A 96 -9.81 9.33 -1.62
CA LEU A 96 -9.75 9.76 -3.03
C LEU A 96 -11.07 9.49 -3.76
N ALA A 97 -11.74 8.38 -3.47
CA ALA A 97 -13.05 8.04 -4.02
C ALA A 97 -14.13 9.06 -3.63
N ALA A 98 -14.04 9.61 -2.41
CA ALA A 98 -14.99 10.61 -1.91
C ALA A 98 -14.70 12.03 -2.43
N ALA A 99 -13.50 12.26 -2.97
CA ALA A 99 -13.05 13.57 -3.47
C ALA A 99 -13.13 13.70 -5.01
N ALA A 100 -13.49 12.62 -5.71
CA ALA A 100 -13.68 12.55 -7.16
C ALA A 100 -15.15 12.79 -7.53
#